data_AF-A0A429FZQ0-F1
#
_entry.id   AF-A0A429FZQ0-F1
#
_cell.length_a   1.000
_cell.length_b   1.000
_cell.length_c   1.000
_cell.angle_alpha   90.00
_cell.angle_beta   90.00
_cell.angle_gamma   90.00
#
_symmetry.space_group_name_H-M   'P 1'
#
loop_
_entity.id
_entity.type
_entity.pdbx_description
1 polymer ?
#
loop_
_entity_poly.entity_id
_entity_poly.type
_entity_poly.pdbx_seq_one_letter_code
_entity_poly.pdbx_strand_id
1 'polypeptide(L)' 'MLKFLTAKRCANCGRIIRGKGLEWRGKHFCSKRCKREYREKHRVKRKGIFLPRDTFDAIYGRR' A
#
# COMPACT_ATOMS: atom_id res chain seq x y z
N MET A 1 33.70 10.56 -1.68
CA MET A 1 32.59 10.38 -0.72
C MET A 1 31.29 10.90 -1.37
N LEU A 2 30.64 10.11 -2.21
CA LEU A 2 29.45 10.53 -2.97
C LEU A 2 28.22 10.52 -2.05
N LYS A 3 27.92 11.68 -1.44
CA LYS A 3 26.65 11.92 -0.74
C LYS A 3 25.55 11.98 -1.80
N PHE A 4 25.01 10.82 -2.17
CA PHE A 4 23.72 10.73 -2.84
C PHE A 4 22.66 11.23 -1.87
N LEU A 5 22.51 12.56 -1.79
CA LEU A 5 21.31 13.21 -1.30
C LEU A 5 20.22 12.97 -2.36
N THR A 6 19.82 11.70 -2.54
CA THR A 6 18.63 11.34 -3.29
C THR A 6 17.47 11.93 -2.51
N ALA A 7 17.11 13.15 -2.88
CA ALA A 7 16.01 13.88 -2.28
C ALA A 7 14.77 12.99 -2.38
N LYS A 8 14.29 12.53 -1.23
CA LYS A 8 13.22 11.54 -1.15
C LYS A 8 11.98 12.13 -1.80
N ARG A 9 11.43 11.47 -2.82
CA ARG A 9 10.19 11.91 -3.49
C ARG A 9 8.97 11.26 -2.85
N CYS A 10 7.88 12.01 -2.78
CA CYS A 10 6.60 11.51 -2.30
C CYS A 10 6.03 10.48 -3.27
N ALA A 11 5.72 9.27 -2.80
CA ALA A 11 5.16 8.20 -3.61
C ALA A 11 3.73 8.46 -4.10
N ASN A 12 3.01 9.43 -3.52
CA ASN A 12 1.67 9.81 -3.97
C ASN A 12 1.66 10.97 -4.96
N CYS A 13 2.37 12.07 -4.66
CA CYS A 13 2.30 13.31 -5.44
C CYS A 13 3.60 13.68 -6.17
N GLY A 14 4.67 12.89 -6.05
CA GLY A 14 5.94 13.11 -6.75
C GLY A 14 6.81 14.25 -6.21
N ARG A 15 6.27 15.13 -5.35
CA ARG A 15 7.02 16.28 -4.79
C ARG A 15 8.24 15.82 -3.97
N ILE A 16 9.30 16.62 -4.03
CA ILE A 16 10.49 16.44 -3.20
C ILE A 16 10.13 16.71 -1.73
N ILE A 17 10.52 15.79 -0.86
CA ILE A 17 10.36 15.91 0.58
C ILE A 17 11.54 16.72 1.12
N ARG A 18 11.29 17.98 1.47
CA ARG A 18 12.25 18.83 2.17
C ARG A 18 12.11 18.61 3.68
N GLY A 19 12.79 17.59 4.22
CA GLY A 19 12.80 17.28 5.66
C GLY A 19 12.46 15.82 6.01
N LYS A 20 12.00 15.59 7.24
CA LYS A 20 11.63 14.25 7.75
C LYS A 20 10.26 13.85 7.19
N GLY A 21 10.27 13.17 6.05
CA GLY A 21 9.06 12.61 5.44
C GLY A 21 8.44 11.48 6.27
N LEU A 22 7.20 11.14 5.96
CA LEU A 22 6.55 9.96 6.51
C LEU A 22 6.96 8.73 5.71
N GLU A 23 7.15 7.60 6.38
CA GLU A 23 7.45 6.33 5.73
C GLU A 23 6.29 5.33 5.91
N TRP A 24 6.08 4.50 4.90
CA TRP A 24 5.21 3.32 4.97
C TRP A 24 5.61 2.30 3.90
N ARG A 25 5.91 1.06 4.32
CA ARG A 25 6.34 -0.04 3.42
C ARG A 25 7.46 0.37 2.45
N GLY A 26 8.49 1.06 2.95
CA GLY A 26 9.62 1.55 2.14
C GLY A 26 9.30 2.72 1.19
N LYS A 27 8.06 3.23 1.20
CA LYS A 27 7.66 4.43 0.44
C LYS A 27 7.66 5.65 1.33
N HIS A 28 8.06 6.79 0.76
CA HIS A 28 8.12 8.08 1.45
C HIS A 28 6.97 8.99 1.05
N PHE A 29 6.48 9.82 1.97
CA PHE A 29 5.34 10.72 1.77
C PHE A 29 5.61 12.09 2.37
N CYS A 30 5.22 13.13 1.64
CA CYS A 30 5.37 14.51 2.11
C CYS A 30 4.32 14.92 3.15
N SER A 31 3.21 14.19 3.26
CA SER A 31 2.12 14.52 4.20
C SER A 31 1.29 13.29 4.58
N LYS A 32 0.58 13.37 5.72
CA LYS A 32 -0.35 12.31 6.18
C LYS A 32 -1.45 12.06 5.14
N ARG A 33 -1.92 13.11 4.48
CA ARG A 33 -2.91 13.05 3.37
C ARG A 33 -2.38 12.19 2.22
N CYS A 34 -1.17 12.48 1.74
CA CYS A 34 -0.55 11.70 0.66
C CYS A 34 -0.37 10.23 1.02
N LYS A 35 0.02 9.94 2.28
CA LYS A 35 0.11 8.56 2.78
C LYS A 35 -1.26 7.87 2.78
N ARG A 36 -2.33 8.55 3.23
CA ARG A 36 -3.69 7.99 3.27
C ARG A 36 -4.22 7.68 1.88
N GLU A 37 -4.17 8.66 0.97
CA GLU A 37 -4.64 8.49 -0.42
C GLU A 37 -3.89 7.35 -1.11
N TYR A 38 -2.57 7.27 -0.94
CA TYR A 38 -1.78 6.16 -1.50
C TYR A 38 -2.20 4.81 -0.92
N ARG A 39 -2.39 4.71 0.39
CA ARG A 39 -2.84 3.49 1.04
C ARG A 39 -4.23 3.07 0.56
N GLU A 40 -5.11 4.02 0.27
CA GLU A 40 -6.45 3.74 -0.22
C GLU A 40 -6.43 3.24 -1.66
N LYS A 41 -5.64 3.88 -2.54
CA LYS A 41 -5.41 3.42 -3.93
C LYS A 41 -4.79 2.02 -3.99
N HIS A 42 -3.84 1.74 -3.10
CA HIS A 42 -3.16 0.45 -3.03
C HIS A 42 -3.77 -0.50 -2.00
N ARG A 43 -4.93 -0.17 -1.44
CA ARG A 43 -5.72 -1.12 -0.67
C ARG A 43 -6.28 -2.08 -1.69
N VAL A 44 -5.56 -3.16 -1.95
CA VAL A 44 -6.12 -4.34 -2.60
C VAL A 44 -7.36 -4.65 -1.77
N LYS A 45 -8.54 -4.37 -2.33
CA LYS A 45 -9.77 -4.95 -1.82
C LYS A 45 -9.47 -6.44 -1.91
N ARG A 46 -9.17 -7.09 -0.79
CA ARG A 46 -9.35 -8.52 -0.70
C ARG A 46 -10.83 -8.67 -1.03
N LYS A 47 -11.15 -8.85 -2.32
CA LYS A 47 -12.35 -9.58 -2.68
C LYS A 47 -12.07 -10.91 -2.02
N GLY A 48 -12.58 -11.07 -0.80
CA GLY A 48 -12.66 -12.41 -0.23
C GLY A 48 -13.26 -13.22 -1.35
N ILE A 49 -12.56 -14.28 -1.76
CA ILE A 49 -13.12 -15.19 -2.74
C ILE A 49 -14.38 -15.69 -2.04
N PHE A 50 -15.53 -15.15 -2.45
CA PHE A 50 -16.80 -15.66 -2.00
C PHE A 50 -16.96 -16.95 -2.78
N LEU A 51 -16.41 -18.03 -2.21
CA LEU A 51 -16.64 -19.36 -2.73
C LEU A 51 -18.14 -19.61 -2.56
N PRO A 52 -18.86 -19.95 -3.65
CA PRO A 52 -20.22 -20.46 -3.53
C PRO A 52 -20.23 -21.61 -2.53
N ARG A 53 -21.33 -21.72 -1.77
CA ARG A 53 -21.44 -22.70 -0.69
C ARG A 53 -21.15 -24.13 -1.18
N ASP A 54 -21.60 -24.46 -2.38
CA ASP A 54 -21.38 -25.76 -3.03
C ASP A 54 -19.88 -26.05 -3.26
N THR A 55 -19.09 -25.03 -3.58
CA THR A 55 -17.63 -25.16 -3.75
C THR A 55 -16.92 -25.35 -2.41
N PHE A 56 -17.43 -24.74 -1.34
CA PHE A 56 -16.89 -24.93 0.00
C PHE A 56 -17.15 -26.36 0.51
N ASP A 57 -18.36 -26.88 0.32
CA ASP A 57 -18.73 -28.24 0.72
C ASP A 57 -17.97 -29.32 -0.07
N ALA A 58 -17.70 -29.08 -1.37
CA ALA A 58 -16.88 -29.97 -2.20
C ALA A 58 -15.40 -30.05 -1.77
N ILE A 59 -14.82 -28.95 -1.31
CA ILE A 59 -13.40 -28.89 -0.88
C ILE A 59 -13.23 -29.44 0.54
N TYR A 60 -14.14 -29.10 1.45
CA TYR A 60 -13.99 -29.43 2.89
C TYR A 60 -14.78 -30.67 3.32
N GLY A 61 -15.50 -31.31 2.41
CA GLY A 61 -16.05 -32.65 2.61
C GLY A 61 -16.91 -32.79 3.87
N ARG A 62 -17.75 -31.79 4.16
CA ARG A 62 -18.66 -31.84 5.32
C ARG A 62 -19.96 -32.50 4.87
N ARG A 63 -20.05 -33.81 5.06
CA ARG A 63 -21.32 -34.56 5.00
C ARG A 63 -22.14 -34.28 6.26
#